data_AF-A0A7J0D5I6-F1
#
_entry.id   AF-A0A7J0D5I6-F1
#
_cell.length_a   1.000
_cell.length_b   1.000
_cell.length_c   1.000
_cell.angle_alpha   90.00
_cell.angle_beta   90.00
_cell.angle_gamma   90.00
#
_symmetry.space_group_name_H-M   'P 1'
#
loop_
_entity.id
_entity.type
_entity.pdbx_description
1 polymer ?
#
loop_
_entity_poly.entity_id
_entity_poly.type
_entity_poly.pdbx_seq_one_letter_code
_entity_poly.pdbx_strand_id
1 'polypeptide(L)'
;MTVMPVATCALRYRASTVGLLGNICTYTGYDGASACLGDSGGPLVQNGREIGIVSFSASNCSPRYPSVYTNVGFYRPWMNART
;
A
#
# COMPACT_ATOMS: atom_id res chain seq x y z
N MET A 1 7.53 -5.35 9.03
CA MET A 1 6.99 -4.55 7.90
C MET A 1 6.94 -3.10 8.32
N THR A 2 7.46 -2.18 7.51
CA THR A 2 7.51 -0.75 7.84
C THR A 2 6.70 0.06 6.85
N VAL A 3 5.84 0.95 7.34
CA VAL A 3 5.18 1.96 6.51
C VAL A 3 6.21 3.02 6.15
N MET A 4 6.39 3.27 4.85
CA MET A 4 7.37 4.22 4.34
C MET A 4 6.70 5.47 3.75
N PRO A 5 7.42 6.61 3.64
CA PRO A 5 6.88 7.80 3.00
C PRO A 5 6.43 7.54 1.55
N VAL A 6 5.23 7.99 1.19
CA VAL A 6 4.64 7.76 -0.14
C VAL A 6 5.47 8.39 -1.24
N ALA A 7 6.09 9.56 -1.00
CA ALA A 7 7.00 10.18 -1.96
C ALA A 7 8.21 9.27 -2.29
N THR A 8 8.83 8.66 -1.27
CA THR A 8 9.94 7.72 -1.46
C THR A 8 9.49 6.44 -2.18
N CYS A 9 8.28 5.98 -1.89
CA CYS A 9 7.67 4.84 -2.58
C CYS A 9 7.42 5.15 -4.06
N ALA A 10 6.86 6.32 -4.36
CA ALA A 10 6.60 6.77 -5.72
C ALA A 10 7.86 6.86 -6.57
N LEU A 11 9.02 7.19 -5.97
CA LEU A 11 10.32 7.19 -6.67
C LEU A 11 10.84 5.80 -7.05
N ARG A 12 10.38 4.74 -6.37
CA ARG A 12 10.72 3.35 -6.74
C ARG A 12 9.84 2.82 -7.86
N TYR A 13 8.66 3.41 -8.03
CA TYR A 13 7.86 3.28 -9.22
C TYR A 13 8.21 4.41 -10.21
N ARG A 14 7.72 4.35 -11.45
CA ARG A 14 7.72 5.57 -12.27
C ARG A 14 6.73 6.51 -11.60
N ALA A 15 7.18 7.67 -11.10
CA ALA A 15 6.46 8.54 -10.16
C ALA A 15 4.96 8.78 -10.46
N SER A 16 4.54 8.69 -11.72
CA SER A 16 3.13 8.74 -12.16
C SER A 16 2.26 7.54 -11.75
N THR A 17 2.83 6.45 -11.23
CA THR A 17 2.10 5.21 -10.89
C THR A 17 1.52 5.25 -9.48
N VAL A 18 2.17 5.99 -8.56
CA VAL A 18 1.75 6.07 -7.14
C VAL A 18 1.35 7.50 -6.83
N GLY A 19 0.06 7.75 -6.63
CA GLY A 19 -0.43 9.04 -6.18
C GLY A 19 0.06 9.38 -4.78
N LEU A 20 0.49 10.63 -4.54
CA LEU A 20 0.97 11.08 -3.23
C LEU A 20 -0.13 11.11 -2.16
N LEU A 21 -1.39 11.19 -2.58
CA LEU A 21 -2.57 11.17 -1.72
C LEU A 21 -3.31 9.83 -1.84
N GLY A 22 -4.03 9.46 -0.79
CA GLY A 22 -4.87 8.27 -0.79
C GLY A 22 -4.13 6.93 -0.79
N ASN A 23 -2.80 6.93 -0.70
CA ASN A 23 -1.99 5.71 -0.70
C ASN A 23 -1.17 5.56 0.60
N ILE A 24 -0.88 4.32 0.94
CA ILE A 24 0.10 3.89 1.94
C ILE A 24 1.07 2.96 1.23
N CYS A 25 2.36 3.06 1.55
CA CYS A 25 3.34 2.12 1.05
C CYS A 25 4.03 1.38 2.19
N THR A 26 4.28 0.10 1.98
CA THR A 26 5.07 -0.70 2.92
C THR A 26 6.30 -1.29 2.25
N TYR A 27 7.38 -1.35 3.00
CA TYR A 27 8.60 -2.03 2.59
C TYR A 27 9.05 -3.02 3.67
N THR A 28 9.46 -4.19 3.23
CA THR A 28 9.83 -5.34 4.09
C THR A 28 11.30 -5.73 3.94
N GLY A 29 12.07 -5.03 3.10
CA GLY A 29 13.46 -5.38 2.80
C GLY A 29 13.57 -6.37 1.63
N TYR A 30 14.80 -6.61 1.15
CA TYR A 30 15.03 -7.46 -0.03
C TYR A 30 14.68 -8.93 0.18
N ASP A 31 14.74 -9.41 1.42
CA ASP A 31 14.40 -10.79 1.80
C ASP A 31 13.03 -10.88 2.47
N GLY A 32 12.25 -9.78 2.41
CA GLY A 32 10.91 -9.72 2.98
C GLY A 32 9.82 -10.25 2.04
N ALA A 33 8.57 -10.15 2.47
CA ALA A 33 7.40 -10.44 1.66
C ALA A 33 6.81 -9.17 1.03
N SER A 34 6.24 -9.26 -0.16
CA SER A 34 5.40 -8.22 -0.76
C SER A 34 3.99 -8.73 -0.97
N ALA A 35 3.03 -7.81 -1.09
CA ALA A 35 1.76 -8.13 -1.72
C ALA A 35 2.01 -8.71 -3.12
N CYS A 36 1.12 -9.59 -3.58
CA CYS A 36 1.23 -10.31 -4.83
C CYS A 36 -0.11 -10.35 -5.58
N LEU A 37 -0.09 -10.97 -6.76
CA LEU A 37 -1.29 -11.22 -7.54
C LEU A 37 -2.29 -12.06 -6.73
N GLY A 38 -3.53 -11.61 -6.67
CA GLY A 38 -4.60 -12.25 -5.90
C GLY A 38 -4.80 -11.67 -4.49
N ASP A 39 -3.84 -10.90 -3.97
CA ASP A 39 -3.99 -10.26 -2.65
C ASP A 39 -4.84 -8.98 -2.69
N SER A 40 -5.14 -8.45 -3.88
CA SER A 40 -5.91 -7.21 -4.07
C SER A 40 -7.24 -7.25 -3.30
N GLY A 41 -7.52 -6.17 -2.55
CA GLY A 41 -8.67 -6.09 -1.66
C GLY A 41 -8.42 -6.63 -0.24
N GLY A 42 -7.31 -7.33 -0.01
CA GLY A 42 -6.93 -7.81 1.31
C GLY A 42 -6.53 -6.68 2.28
N PRO A 43 -6.66 -6.89 3.61
CA PRO A 43 -6.42 -5.85 4.59
C PRO A 43 -4.93 -5.70 4.94
N LEU A 44 -4.49 -4.45 5.09
CA LEU A 44 -3.26 -4.08 5.77
C LEU A 44 -3.59 -3.69 7.21
N VAL A 45 -3.20 -4.53 8.16
CA VAL A 45 -3.49 -4.32 9.59
C VAL A 45 -2.24 -3.88 10.35
N GLN A 46 -2.38 -2.82 11.14
CA GLN A 46 -1.35 -2.37 12.09
C GLN A 46 -2.00 -2.12 13.44
N ASN A 47 -1.44 -2.69 14.51
CA ASN A 47 -1.95 -2.57 15.88
C ASN A 47 -3.45 -2.93 16.01
N GLY A 48 -3.88 -4.02 15.35
CA GLY A 48 -5.27 -4.49 15.37
C GLY A 48 -6.25 -3.63 14.57
N ARG A 49 -5.78 -2.62 13.82
CA ARG A 49 -6.61 -1.76 12.99
C ARG A 49 -6.26 -1.88 11.51
N GLU A 50 -7.26 -1.99 10.66
CA GLU A 50 -7.09 -1.87 9.22
C GLU A 50 -6.74 -0.43 8.85
N ILE A 51 -5.55 -0.26 8.27
CA ILE A 51 -5.03 1.04 7.83
C ILE A 51 -4.98 1.16 6.31
N GLY A 52 -4.98 0.04 5.59
CA GLY A 52 -4.91 0.03 4.13
C GLY A 52 -5.56 -1.18 3.50
N ILE A 53 -5.80 -1.10 2.20
CA ILE A 53 -6.32 -2.19 1.37
C ILE A 53 -5.32 -2.46 0.26
N VAL A 54 -4.92 -3.71 0.05
CA VAL A 54 -3.95 -4.09 -0.99
C VAL A 54 -4.44 -3.60 -2.35
N SER A 55 -3.58 -2.83 -3.03
CA SER A 55 -3.88 -2.30 -4.37
C SER A 55 -2.97 -2.93 -5.41
N PHE A 56 -1.67 -2.64 -5.37
CA PHE A 56 -0.70 -3.20 -6.31
C PHE A 56 0.71 -3.29 -5.73
N SER A 57 1.54 -4.07 -6.41
CA SER A 57 2.98 -4.23 -6.17
C SER A 57 3.68 -4.53 -7.50
N ALA A 58 4.96 -4.90 -7.46
CA ALA A 58 5.64 -5.40 -8.65
C ALA A 58 4.97 -6.69 -9.18
N SER A 59 4.84 -6.80 -10.50
CA SER A 59 4.14 -7.90 -11.17
C SER A 59 4.76 -9.29 -10.92
N ASN A 60 6.04 -9.35 -10.55
CA ASN A 60 6.74 -10.57 -10.18
C ASN A 60 6.76 -10.82 -8.65
N CYS A 61 5.96 -10.07 -7.90
CA CYS A 61 5.87 -10.16 -6.43
C CYS A 61 7.24 -9.99 -5.75
N SER A 62 8.10 -9.17 -6.34
CA SER A 62 9.43 -8.92 -5.80
C SER A 62 9.36 -7.95 -4.62
N PRO A 63 9.93 -8.32 -3.45
CA PRO A 63 10.00 -7.43 -2.29
C PRO A 63 10.96 -6.25 -2.49
N ARG A 64 11.70 -6.20 -3.62
CA ARG A 64 12.50 -5.03 -4.04
C ARG A 64 11.65 -3.77 -4.22
N TYR A 65 10.39 -3.95 -4.63
CA TYR A 65 9.44 -2.86 -4.80
C TYR A 65 8.51 -2.79 -3.58
N PRO A 66 8.20 -1.58 -3.09
CA PRO A 66 7.26 -1.44 -1.99
C PRO A 66 5.86 -1.86 -2.43
N SER A 67 5.11 -2.47 -1.53
CA SER A 67 3.69 -2.77 -1.77
C SER A 67 2.86 -1.51 -1.53
N VAL A 68 1.88 -1.26 -2.39
CA VAL A 68 1.04 -0.06 -2.39
C VAL A 68 -0.39 -0.43 -2.00
N TYR A 69 -0.95 0.33 -1.08
CA TYR A 69 -2.26 0.11 -0.49
C TYR A 69 -3.09 1.39 -0.58
N THR A 70 -4.39 1.24 -0.79
CA THR A 70 -5.35 2.34 -0.61
C THR A 70 -5.41 2.71 0.86
N ASN A 71 -5.29 4.00 1.20
CA ASN A 71 -5.28 4.49 2.57
C ASN A 71 -6.69 4.58 3.15
N VAL A 72 -7.08 3.64 4.00
CA VAL A 72 -8.41 3.59 4.66
C VAL A 72 -8.68 4.85 5.47
N GLY A 73 -7.66 5.42 6.10
CA GLY A 73 -7.78 6.68 6.86
C GLY A 73 -8.17 7.86 5.98
N PHE A 74 -7.54 7.99 4.81
CA PHE A 74 -7.80 9.06 3.85
C PHE A 74 -9.24 9.03 3.31
N TYR A 75 -9.74 7.83 2.99
CA TYR A 75 -11.09 7.65 2.43
C TYR A 75 -12.21 7.50 3.49
N ARG A 76 -11.88 7.55 4.78
CA ARG A 76 -12.86 7.38 5.87
C ARG A 76 -14.05 8.35 5.80
N PRO A 77 -13.87 9.66 5.51
CA PRO A 77 -15.01 10.56 5.37
C PRO A 77 -15.96 10.15 4.23
N TRP A 78 -15.42 9.67 3.11
CA TRP A 78 -16.22 9.16 2.00
C TRP A 78 -16.99 7.89 2.42
N MET A 79 -16.32 6.92 3.05
CA MET A 79 -16.96 5.68 3.52
C MET A 79 -18.11 5.95 4.49
N ASN A 80 -17.87 6.79 5.51
CA ASN A 80 -18.88 7.12 6.53
C ASN A 80 -20.10 7.85 5.98
N ALA A 81 -19.99 8.49 4.81
CA ALA A 81 -21.09 9.18 4.16
C ALA A 81 -21.92 8.27 3.23
N ARG A 82 -21.60 6.96 3.15
CA ARG A 82 -22.33 5.94 2.37
C ARG A 82 -22.78 4.75 3.24
N THR A 83 -22.71 4.92 4.55
CA THR A 83 -23.22 4.02 5.59
C THR A 83 -24.28 4.74 6.39
#